data_AF-A0A371QPC2-F1
#
_entry.id   AF-A0A371QPC2-F1
#
_cell.length_a   1.000
_cell.length_b   1.000
_cell.length_c   1.000
_cell.angle_alpha   90.00
_cell.angle_beta   90.00
_cell.angle_gamma   90.00
#
_symmetry.space_group_name_H-M   'P 1'
#
loop_
_entity.id
_entity.type
_entity.pdbx_description
1 polymer ?
#
loop_
_entity_poly.entity_id
_entity_poly.type
_entity_poly.pdbx_seq_one_letter_code
_entity_poly.pdbx_strand_id
1 'polypeptide(L)' 'MSITEKTRKELEQRIEKIERLIAKKGVGSGYLGKAEKAQRDLNIGLLLGATTVAMGVTAYLVYKIRKE' A
#
# COMPACT_ATOMS: atom_id res chain seq x y z
N MET A 1 34.74 11.95 -1.03
CA MET A 1 33.72 12.59 -1.87
C MET A 1 34.22 13.95 -2.28
N SER A 2 34.21 14.23 -3.58
CA SER A 2 34.57 15.54 -4.12
C SER A 2 33.57 16.61 -3.68
N ILE A 3 33.95 17.89 -3.75
CA ILE A 3 33.02 19.02 -3.52
C ILE A 3 31.82 18.91 -4.45
N THR A 4 32.05 18.52 -5.71
CA THR A 4 31.01 18.30 -6.71
C THR A 4 29.98 17.24 -6.29
N GLU A 5 30.42 16.11 -5.73
CA GLU A 5 29.51 15.06 -5.23
C GLU A 5 28.67 15.54 -4.04
N LYS A 6 29.28 16.31 -3.12
CA LYS A 6 28.54 16.88 -1.99
C LYS A 6 27.47 17.86 -2.46
N THR A 7 27.81 18.75 -3.39
CA THR A 7 26.86 19.72 -3.97
C THR A 7 25.74 19.01 -4.71
N ARG A 8 26.05 17.98 -5.51
CA ARG A 8 25.03 17.17 -6.20
C ARG A 8 24.08 16.50 -5.21
N LYS A 9 24.61 15.85 -4.18
CA LYS A 9 23.82 15.15 -3.17
C LYS A 9 22.91 16.12 -2.40
N GLU A 10 23.38 17.32 -2.08
CA GLU A 10 22.57 18.32 -1.42
C GLU A 10 21.43 18.83 -2.32
N LEU A 11 21.69 19.01 -3.62
CA LEU A 11 20.66 19.34 -4.61
C LEU A 11 19.60 18.25 -4.73
N GLU A 12 20.01 16.98 -4.85
CA GLU A 12 19.09 15.84 -4.90
C GLU A 12 18.22 15.79 -3.64
N GLN A 13 18.80 15.97 -2.45
CA GLN A 13 18.05 16.01 -1.19
C GLN A 13 17.04 17.16 -1.12
N ARG A 14 17.38 18.34 -1.67
CA ARG A 14 16.46 19.48 -1.74
C ARG A 14 15.31 19.23 -2.71
N ILE A 15 15.59 18.65 -3.88
CA ILE A 15 14.58 18.28 -4.86
C ILE A 15 13.61 17.26 -4.25
N GLU A 16 14.14 16.18 -3.65
CA GLU A 16 13.33 15.15 -3.01
C GLU A 16 12.43 15.73 -1.89
N LYS A 17 12.94 16.70 -1.13
CA LYS A 17 12.16 17.40 -0.11
C LYS A 17 10.98 18.18 -0.72
N ILE A 18 11.19 18.82 -1.87
CA ILE A 18 10.13 19.54 -2.59
C ILE A 18 9.10 18.55 -3.16
N GLU A 19 9.54 17.46 -3.79
CA GLU A 19 8.65 16.42 -4.31
C GLU A 19 7.77 15.82 -3.21
N ARG A 20 8.35 15.51 -2.04
CA ARG A 20 7.60 15.04 -0.88
C ARG A 20 6.58 16.08 -0.37
N LEU A 21 6.93 17.37 -0.43
CA LEU A 21 5.99 18.44 -0.06
C LEU A 21 4.83 18.54 -1.04
N ILE A 22 5.09 18.43 -2.34
CA ILE A 22 4.05 18.42 -3.39
C ILE A 22 3.18 17.16 -3.25
N ALA A 23 3.79 15.99 -3.02
CA ALA A 23 3.05 14.75 -2.80
C ALA A 23 2.13 14.81 -1.58
N LYS A 24 2.52 15.53 -0.51
CA LYS A 24 1.73 15.63 0.72
C LYS A 24 0.76 16.82 0.77
N LYS A 25 1.09 17.92 0.12
CA LYS A 25 0.36 19.21 0.24
C LYS A 25 0.03 19.87 -1.09
N GLY A 26 0.53 19.33 -2.21
CA GLY A 26 0.23 19.84 -3.54
C GLY A 26 -1.24 19.67 -3.91
N VAL A 27 -1.68 20.39 -4.93
CA VAL A 27 -3.03 20.27 -5.46
C VAL A 27 -3.25 18.82 -5.90
N GLY A 28 -4.35 18.19 -5.46
CA GLY A 28 -4.63 16.78 -5.76
C GLY A 28 -4.04 15.76 -4.77
N SER A 29 -3.08 16.13 -3.90
CA SER A 29 -2.48 15.21 -2.91
C SER A 29 -3.51 14.58 -1.98
N GLY A 30 -4.51 15.35 -1.55
CA GLY A 30 -5.61 14.85 -0.73
C GLY A 30 -6.52 13.87 -1.47
N TYR A 31 -6.70 14.03 -2.79
CA TYR A 31 -7.48 13.10 -3.61
C TYR A 31 -6.70 11.80 -3.86
N LEU A 32 -5.41 11.91 -4.16
CA LEU A 32 -4.53 10.75 -4.33
C LEU A 32 -4.47 9.92 -3.04
N GLY A 33 -4.26 10.57 -1.89
CA GLY A 33 -4.23 9.88 -0.60
C GLY A 33 -5.56 9.26 -0.18
N LYS A 34 -6.70 9.84 -0.60
CA LYS A 34 -8.02 9.22 -0.40
C LYS A 34 -8.21 8.00 -1.31
N ALA A 35 -7.82 8.10 -2.57
CA ALA A 35 -7.89 6.99 -3.52
C ALA A 35 -6.99 5.82 -3.08
N GLU A 36 -5.77 6.12 -2.63
CA GLU A 36 -4.82 5.11 -2.13
C GLU A 36 -5.35 4.41 -0.88
N LYS A 37 -5.94 5.15 0.06
CA LYS A 37 -6.62 4.57 1.23
C LYS A 37 -7.79 3.67 0.82
N ALA A 38 -8.66 4.13 -0.07
CA ALA A 38 -9.79 3.35 -0.55
C ALA A 38 -9.34 2.06 -1.25
N GLN A 39 -8.30 2.14 -2.10
CA GLN A 39 -7.73 0.98 -2.77
C GLN A 39 -7.12 -0.01 -1.77
N ARG A 40 -6.41 0.49 -0.75
CA ARG A 40 -5.86 -0.35 0.31
C ARG A 40 -6.95 -1.06 1.10
N ASP A 41 -8.00 -0.35 1.49
CA ASP A 41 -9.10 -0.91 2.26
C ASP A 41 -9.87 -1.96 1.46
N LEU A 42 -10.06 -1.73 0.15
CA LEU A 42 -10.59 -2.74 -0.77
C LEU A 42 -9.71 -3.98 -0.85
N ASN A 43 -8.39 -3.83 -1.00
CA ASN A 43 -7.46 -4.95 -1.05
C ASN A 43 -7.49 -5.77 0.25
N ILE A 44 -7.51 -5.10 1.41
CA ILE A 44 -7.62 -5.76 2.72
C ILE A 44 -8.94 -6.50 2.84
N GLY A 45 -10.06 -5.85 2.48
CA GLY A 45 -11.38 -6.46 2.50
C GLY A 45 -11.46 -7.70 1.60
N LEU A 46 -10.93 -7.60 0.38
CA LEU A 46 -10.91 -8.72 -0.56
C LEU A 46 -10.06 -9.88 -0.04
N LEU A 47 -8.87 -9.60 0.50
CA LEU A 47 -7.99 -10.62 1.07
C LEU A 47 -8.65 -11.34 2.26
N LEU A 48 -9.23 -10.58 3.20
CA LEU A 48 -9.90 -11.14 4.37
C LEU A 48 -11.14 -11.95 3.97
N GLY A 49 -11.94 -11.42 3.05
CA GLY A 49 -13.13 -12.09 2.53
C GLY A 49 -12.78 -13.41 1.83
N ALA A 50 -11.82 -13.38 0.90
CA ALA A 50 -11.37 -14.58 0.20
C ALA A 50 -10.80 -15.63 1.16
N THR A 51 -9.99 -15.21 2.14
CA THR A 51 -9.42 -16.10 3.15
C THR A 51 -10.50 -16.75 4.01
N THR A 52 -11.50 -15.97 4.44
CA THR A 52 -12.62 -16.47 5.26
C THR A 52 -13.44 -17.50 4.50
N VAL A 53 -13.77 -17.22 3.23
CA VAL A 53 -14.48 -18.16 2.36
C VAL A 53 -13.68 -19.43 2.15
N ALA A 54 -12.39 -19.31 1.85
CA ALA A 54 -11.51 -20.47 1.68
C ALA A 54 -11.48 -21.35 2.93
N MET A 55 -11.26 -20.76 4.11
CA MET A 55 -11.28 -21.50 5.38
C MET A 55 -12.63 -22.17 5.65
N GLY A 56 -13.74 -21.48 5.40
CA GLY A 56 -15.08 -22.04 5.59
C GLY A 56 -15.33 -23.24 4.68
N VAL A 57 -14.97 -23.14 3.40
CA VAL A 57 -15.08 -24.25 2.43
C VAL A 57 -14.19 -25.42 2.85
N THR A 58 -12.93 -25.16 3.21
CA THR A 58 -12.02 -26.21 3.67
C THR A 58 -12.55 -26.91 4.92
N ALA A 59 -13.01 -26.16 5.93
CA ALA A 59 -13.56 -26.73 7.15
C ALA A 59 -14.82 -27.56 6.87
N TYR A 60 -15.70 -27.08 6.00
CA TYR A 60 -16.90 -27.81 5.59
C TYR A 60 -16.56 -29.14 4.90
N LEU A 61 -15.61 -29.12 3.95
CA LEU A 61 -15.17 -30.33 3.25
C LEU A 61 -14.55 -31.34 4.22
N VAL A 62 -13.67 -30.90 5.12
CA VAL A 62 -13.06 -31.76 6.13
C VAL A 62 -14.11 -32.37 7.06
N TYR A 63 -15.08 -31.57 7.51
CA TYR A 63 -16.18 -32.06 8.33
C TYR A 63 -17.04 -33.10 7.59
N LYS A 64 -17.36 -32.85 6.32
CA LYS A 64 -18.13 -33.78 5.50
C LYS A 64 -17.40 -35.12 5.32
N ILE A 65 -16.12 -35.09 4.96
CA ILE A 65 -15.30 -36.30 4.75
C ILE A 65 -15.16 -37.12 6.05
N ARG A 66 -15.13 -36.48 7.22
CA ARG A 66 -15.07 -37.20 8.52
C ARG A 66 -16.39 -37.82 8.96
N LYS A 67 -17.52 -37.42 8.36
CA LYS A 67 -18.86 -37.87 8.73
C LYS A 67 -19.39 -38.96 7.80
N GLU A 68 -18.84 -39.08 6.61
CA GLU A 68 -18.89 -40.29 5.75
C GLU A 68 -17.84 -41.30 6.20
#